data_AF-A0A0R1KQC1-F1
#
_entry.id   AF-A0A0R1KQC1-F1
#
_cell.length_a   1.000
_cell.length_b   1.000
_cell.length_c   1.000
_cell.angle_alpha   90.00
_cell.angle_beta   90.00
_cell.angle_gamma   90.00
#
_symmetry.space_group_name_H-M   'P 1'
#
loop_
_entity.id
_entity.type
_entity.pdbx_description
1 polymer ?
#
loop_
_entity_poly.entity_id
_entity_poly.type
_entity_poly.pdbx_seq_one_letter_code
_entity_poly.pdbx_strand_id
1 'polypeptide(L)'
;MIQKKSNPIFKVLIWIAFIVSLTAIFFTEDSDMQMLLLMVLPPLSYSAFFSIRLSWLLLGPVTDLVFYTALKNMFLKEIANQRLGTFLLIVSIGMLALYALSEVGLFIDRSKATKPYFKEITEAKLQTGPLVFNEIALHDSKMTESEQEFFRSEMKKYHKNYEYLCDVDSEIKLMLPTYSEDMKVMDGIFRELLNAPVQLLSASDFLYQDLPDYVSLVQATENVLDNVVKSDDDKKVLADVPDKIALISQNLQKDFEKVTDSEREALKKQLKQVQTIRDRNK
;
A
#
# COMPACT_ATOMS: atom_id res chain seq x y z
N MET A 1 8.68 -2.87 2.59
CA MET A 1 9.17 -2.00 3.70
C MET A 1 9.91 -2.89 4.71
N ILE A 2 11.24 -2.76 4.82
CA ILE A 2 12.02 -3.54 5.80
C ILE A 2 11.64 -3.02 7.19
N GLN A 3 10.87 -3.81 7.95
CA GLN A 3 10.69 -3.57 9.38
C GLN A 3 12.07 -3.65 10.04
N LYS A 4 12.70 -2.49 10.23
CA LYS A 4 13.91 -2.37 11.05
C LYS A 4 13.51 -2.78 12.46
N LYS A 5 13.89 -3.99 12.87
CA LYS A 5 13.62 -4.57 14.18
C LYS A 5 13.94 -3.51 15.24
N SER A 6 12.89 -2.97 15.88
CA SER A 6 13.01 -1.91 16.88
C SER A 6 13.95 -2.39 18.00
N ASN A 7 14.99 -1.61 18.28
CA ASN A 7 15.98 -1.95 19.30
C ASN A 7 15.27 -2.05 20.66
N PRO A 8 15.36 -3.19 21.39
CA PRO A 8 14.69 -3.37 22.67
C PRO A 8 15.05 -2.28 23.69
N ILE A 9 16.27 -1.74 23.63
CA ILE A 9 16.72 -0.64 24.49
C ILE A 9 15.89 0.64 24.24
N PHE A 10 15.52 0.91 23.00
CA PHE A 10 14.73 2.09 22.63
C PHE A 10 13.30 2.01 23.20
N LYS A 11 12.70 0.81 23.20
CA LYS A 11 11.38 0.60 23.81
C LYS A 11 11.40 0.81 25.32
N VAL A 12 12.45 0.35 26.01
CA VAL A 12 12.62 0.55 27.45
C VAL A 12 12.73 2.05 27.78
N LEU A 13 13.48 2.83 26.99
CA LEU A 13 13.59 4.28 27.17
C LEU A 13 12.25 5.00 26.99
N ILE A 14 11.40 4.58 26.04
CA ILE A 14 10.06 5.15 25.86
C ILE A 14 9.19 4.90 27.10
N TRP A 15 9.23 3.69 27.67
CA TRP A 15 8.50 3.37 28.91
C TRP A 15 8.97 4.20 30.10
N ILE A 16 10.28 4.38 30.25
CA ILE A 16 10.84 5.25 31.30
C ILE A 16 10.36 6.69 31.11
N ALA A 17 10.44 7.22 29.89
CA ALA A 17 9.96 8.57 29.59
C ALA A 17 8.46 8.74 29.88
N PHE A 18 7.64 7.75 29.53
CA PHE A 18 6.20 7.75 29.83
C PHE A 18 5.93 7.79 31.34
N ILE A 19 6.60 6.93 32.13
CA ILE A 19 6.42 6.88 33.59
C ILE A 19 6.88 8.19 34.24
N VAL A 20 8.00 8.75 33.79
CA VAL A 20 8.51 10.04 34.28
C VAL A 20 7.54 11.17 33.96
N SER A 21 7.03 11.25 32.72
CA SER A 21 6.03 12.25 32.32
C SER A 21 4.73 12.11 33.09
N LEU A 22 4.24 10.89 33.30
CA LEU A 22 3.03 10.62 34.08
C LEU A 22 3.20 11.06 35.54
N THR A 23 4.35 10.74 36.14
CA THR A 23 4.66 11.13 37.53
C THR A 23 4.79 12.66 37.63
N ALA A 24 5.45 13.31 36.68
CA ALA A 24 5.63 14.76 36.66
C ALA A 24 4.30 15.54 36.61
N ILE A 25 3.26 15.00 35.96
CA ILE A 25 1.92 15.62 35.94
C ILE A 25 1.34 15.75 37.36
N PHE A 26 1.56 14.76 38.23
CA PHE A 26 1.02 14.78 39.60
C PHE A 26 1.80 15.69 40.56
N PHE A 27 3.07 15.98 40.27
CA PHE A 27 3.96 16.75 41.15
C PHE A 27 4.20 18.18 40.70
N THR A 28 3.84 18.55 39.47
CA THR A 28 4.00 19.91 38.99
C THR A 28 2.74 20.73 39.34
N GLU A 29 2.93 21.88 39.98
CA GLU A 29 1.84 22.83 40.28
C GLU A 29 1.60 23.81 39.12
N ASP A 30 2.51 23.84 38.15
CA ASP A 30 2.45 24.71 36.98
C ASP A 30 1.47 24.14 35.94
N SER A 31 0.35 24.83 35.73
CA SER A 31 -0.71 24.43 34.80
C SER A 31 -0.23 24.34 33.35
N ASP A 32 0.75 25.15 32.94
CA ASP A 32 1.29 25.11 31.58
C ASP A 32 2.13 23.85 31.37
N MET A 33 2.91 23.46 32.38
CA MET A 33 3.70 22.23 32.35
C MET A 33 2.82 20.98 32.41
N GLN A 34 1.75 20.97 33.22
CA GLN A 34 0.77 19.86 33.23
C GLN A 34 0.17 19.65 31.85
N MET A 35 -0.21 20.75 31.19
CA MET A 35 -0.87 20.72 29.89
C MET A 35 0.08 20.24 28.78
N LEU A 36 1.33 20.69 28.78
CA LEU A 36 2.36 20.18 27.87
C LEU A 36 2.60 18.68 28.06
N LEU A 37 2.73 18.23 29.31
CA LEU A 37 2.95 16.81 29.62
C LEU A 37 1.76 15.93 29.20
N LEU A 38 0.53 16.44 29.35
CA LEU A 38 -0.68 15.74 28.90
C LEU A 38 -0.76 15.57 27.39
N MET A 39 -0.20 16.48 26.60
CA MET A 39 -0.15 16.36 25.13
C MET A 39 1.01 15.49 24.63
N VAL A 40 2.09 15.38 25.41
CA VAL A 40 3.21 14.50 25.05
C VAL A 40 2.93 13.04 25.43
N LEU A 41 2.01 12.80 26.37
CA LEU A 41 1.68 11.46 26.87
C LEU A 41 1.10 10.53 25.79
N PRO A 42 0.10 10.95 24.98
CA PRO A 42 -0.46 10.10 23.93
C PRO A 42 0.57 9.67 22.88
N PRO A 43 1.36 10.55 22.22
CA PRO A 43 2.34 10.12 21.24
C PRO A 43 3.45 9.23 21.84
N LEU A 44 3.85 9.46 23.11
CA LEU A 44 4.76 8.56 23.83
C LEU A 44 4.15 7.16 24.01
N SER A 45 2.89 7.08 24.42
CA SER A 45 2.20 5.81 24.62
C SER A 45 2.06 5.01 23.31
N TYR A 46 1.71 5.67 22.21
CA TYR A 46 1.59 5.04 20.90
C TYR A 46 2.94 4.55 20.37
N SER A 47 4.04 5.24 20.70
CA SER A 47 5.39 4.87 20.27
C SER A 47 5.87 3.51 20.80
N ALA A 48 5.19 2.93 21.81
CA ALA A 48 5.46 1.57 22.27
C ALA A 48 4.96 0.49 21.29
N PHE A 49 3.92 0.79 20.52
CA PHE A 49 3.20 -0.16 19.65
C PHE A 49 3.34 0.16 18.16
N PHE A 50 3.45 1.43 17.80
CA PHE A 50 3.46 1.90 16.42
C PHE A 50 4.79 2.54 16.02
N SER A 51 4.96 2.82 14.72
CA SER A 51 6.13 3.56 14.25
C SER A 51 6.14 4.97 14.83
N ILE A 52 7.34 5.53 15.02
CA ILE A 52 7.49 6.89 15.57
C ILE A 52 6.76 7.93 14.72
N ARG A 53 6.76 7.74 13.39
CA ARG A 53 6.06 8.61 12.44
C ARG A 53 4.55 8.58 12.63
N LEU A 54 3.96 7.38 12.74
CA LEU A 54 2.51 7.23 12.96
C LEU A 54 2.09 7.74 14.36
N SER A 55 2.92 7.48 15.36
CA SER A 55 2.64 7.84 16.75
C SER A 55 2.67 9.35 16.98
N TRP A 56 3.68 10.03 16.44
CA TRP A 56 3.91 11.46 16.69
C TRP A 56 3.24 12.40 15.68
N LEU A 57 3.02 11.96 14.43
CA LEU A 57 2.45 12.83 13.40
C LEU A 57 0.98 12.57 13.10
N LEU A 58 0.40 11.46 13.57
CA LEU A 58 -1.00 11.12 13.36
C LEU A 58 -1.73 10.83 14.67
N LEU A 59 -1.42 9.71 15.33
CA LEU A 59 -2.21 9.23 16.46
C LEU A 59 -2.17 10.21 17.65
N GLY A 60 -0.98 10.67 18.05
CA GLY A 60 -0.81 11.67 19.11
C GLY A 60 -1.59 12.96 18.84
N PRO A 61 -1.32 13.67 17.73
CA PRO A 61 -2.05 14.90 17.38
C PRO A 61 -3.57 14.73 17.29
N VAL A 62 -4.06 13.59 16.77
CA VAL A 62 -5.51 13.30 16.74
C VAL A 62 -6.06 13.17 18.16
N THR A 63 -5.40 12.39 19.02
CA THR A 63 -5.84 12.26 20.41
C THR A 63 -5.75 13.55 21.18
N ASP A 64 -4.73 14.37 20.92
CA ASP A 64 -4.55 15.67 21.55
C ASP A 64 -5.66 16.63 21.15
N LEU A 65 -6.10 16.62 19.89
CA LEU A 65 -7.24 17.42 19.43
C LEU A 65 -8.55 16.98 20.09
N VAL A 66 -8.79 15.67 20.20
CA VAL A 66 -9.97 15.12 20.90
C VAL A 66 -9.93 15.48 22.39
N PHE A 67 -8.77 15.34 23.02
CA PHE A 67 -8.59 15.65 24.44
C PHE A 67 -8.75 17.15 24.71
N TYR A 68 -8.15 17.99 23.87
CA TYR A 68 -8.27 19.44 23.95
C TYR A 68 -9.72 19.90 23.80
N THR A 69 -10.45 19.36 22.84
CA THR A 69 -11.87 19.71 22.63
C THR A 69 -12.76 19.23 23.77
N ALA A 70 -12.51 18.03 24.31
CA ALA A 70 -13.29 17.48 25.43
C ALA A 70 -13.03 18.19 26.77
N LEU A 71 -11.79 18.60 27.03
CA LEU A 71 -11.37 19.14 28.33
C LEU A 71 -11.14 20.65 28.35
N LYS A 72 -11.39 21.34 27.24
CA LYS A 72 -11.33 22.80 27.13
C LYS A 72 -12.05 23.52 28.27
N ASN A 73 -13.21 23.01 28.68
CA ASN A 73 -14.00 23.64 29.75
C ASN A 73 -13.45 23.40 31.16
N MET A 74 -12.59 22.38 31.34
CA MET A 74 -12.04 21.98 32.64
C MET A 74 -10.69 22.67 32.93
N PHE A 75 -9.84 22.86 31.92
CA PHE A 75 -8.47 23.38 32.09
C PHE A 75 -8.24 24.82 31.57
N LEU A 76 -9.14 25.36 30.75
CA LEU A 76 -8.95 26.67 30.08
C LEU A 76 -9.79 27.80 30.68
N LYS A 77 -9.93 27.82 32.02
CA LYS A 77 -10.60 28.93 32.73
C LYS A 77 -9.76 30.21 32.77
N GLU A 78 -8.45 30.09 32.65
CA GLU A 78 -7.51 31.21 32.76
C GLU A 78 -6.99 31.64 31.37
N ILE A 79 -6.81 32.96 31.18
CA ILE A 79 -6.47 33.55 29.87
C ILE A 79 -5.10 33.07 29.36
N ALA A 80 -4.15 32.79 30.27
CA ALA A 80 -2.83 32.26 29.91
C ALA A 80 -2.93 30.85 29.31
N ASN A 81 -3.67 29.95 29.97
CA ASN A 81 -3.88 28.57 29.51
C ASN A 81 -4.60 28.53 28.16
N GLN A 82 -5.51 29.48 27.90
CA GLN A 82 -6.18 29.60 26.60
C GLN A 82 -5.21 29.90 25.45
N ARG A 83 -4.18 30.72 25.67
CA ARG A 83 -3.17 31.05 24.66
C ARG A 83 -2.27 29.85 24.38
N LEU A 84 -1.76 29.21 25.43
CA LEU A 84 -0.94 28.00 25.31
C LEU A 84 -1.72 26.89 24.59
N GLY A 85 -2.99 26.71 24.94
CA GLY A 85 -3.86 25.74 24.30
C GLY A 85 -4.16 26.00 22.84
N THR A 86 -4.40 27.25 22.48
CA THR A 86 -4.60 27.61 21.08
C THR A 86 -3.31 27.38 20.28
N PHE A 87 -2.15 27.71 20.84
CA PHE A 87 -0.85 27.45 20.22
C PHE A 87 -0.62 25.94 19.98
N LEU A 88 -0.86 25.10 20.98
CA LEU A 88 -0.66 23.65 20.88
C LEU A 88 -1.64 22.99 19.89
N LEU A 89 -2.86 23.53 19.77
CA LEU A 89 -3.82 23.10 18.74
C LEU A 89 -3.26 23.38 17.33
N ILE A 90 -2.73 24.59 17.09
CA ILE A 90 -2.12 24.96 15.80
C ILE A 90 -0.94 24.02 15.49
N VAL A 91 -0.10 23.72 16.48
CA VAL A 91 1.02 22.77 16.32
C VAL A 91 0.52 21.37 15.93
N SER A 92 -0.54 20.88 16.59
CA SER A 92 -1.13 19.57 16.31
C SER A 92 -1.69 19.48 14.89
N ILE A 93 -2.39 20.52 14.42
CA ILE A 93 -2.85 20.63 13.03
C ILE A 93 -1.65 20.66 12.06
N GLY A 94 -0.60 21.41 12.39
CA GLY A 94 0.63 21.46 11.60
C GLY A 94 1.29 20.09 11.45
N MET A 95 1.32 19.28 12.52
CA MET A 95 1.85 17.92 12.47
C MET A 95 1.02 17.00 11.57
N LEU A 96 -0.31 17.10 11.61
CA LEU A 96 -1.20 16.35 10.71
C LEU A 96 -1.02 16.76 9.25
N ALA A 97 -0.86 18.06 8.99
CA ALA A 97 -0.56 18.56 7.64
C ALA A 97 0.79 18.03 7.12
N LEU A 98 1.82 18.00 7.97
CA LEU A 98 3.11 17.39 7.64
C LEU A 98 2.99 15.89 7.37
N TYR A 99 2.17 15.17 8.15
CA TYR A 99 1.88 13.77 7.88
C TYR A 99 1.24 13.59 6.50
N ALA A 100 0.19 14.34 6.19
CA ALA A 100 -0.47 14.29 4.88
C ALA A 100 0.49 14.60 3.73
N LEU A 101 1.31 15.65 3.85
CA LEU A 101 2.32 15.99 2.85
C LEU A 101 3.36 14.89 2.65
N SER A 102 3.78 14.24 3.74
CA SER A 102 4.73 13.13 3.67
C SER A 102 4.12 11.88 3.02
N GLU A 103 2.84 11.59 3.24
CA GLU A 103 2.13 10.53 2.51
C GLU A 103 1.94 10.88 1.03
N VAL A 104 1.64 12.14 0.68
CA VAL A 104 1.58 12.60 -0.71
C VAL A 104 2.95 12.48 -1.38
N GLY A 105 4.03 12.84 -0.71
CA GLY A 105 5.39 12.68 -1.22
C GLY A 105 5.74 11.21 -1.49
N LEU A 106 5.42 10.32 -0.55
CA LEU A 106 5.61 8.88 -0.73
C LEU A 106 4.71 8.30 -1.82
N PHE A 107 3.49 8.78 -1.95
CA PHE A 107 2.57 8.39 -3.02
C PHE A 107 3.11 8.82 -4.38
N ILE A 108 3.62 10.05 -4.50
CA ILE A 108 4.26 10.56 -5.72
C ILE A 108 5.52 9.75 -6.04
N ASP A 109 6.35 9.42 -5.05
CA ASP A 109 7.56 8.61 -5.28
C ASP A 109 7.23 7.18 -5.68
N ARG A 110 6.21 6.55 -5.07
CA ARG A 110 5.69 5.24 -5.51
C ARG A 110 5.12 5.31 -6.92
N SER A 111 4.36 6.35 -7.24
CA SER A 111 3.82 6.61 -8.59
C SER A 111 4.93 6.89 -9.61
N LYS A 112 6.01 7.58 -9.23
CA LYS A 112 7.17 7.84 -10.09
C LYS A 112 8.04 6.60 -10.30
N ALA A 113 8.18 5.75 -9.28
CA ALA A 113 8.90 4.48 -9.38
C ALA A 113 8.18 3.48 -10.28
N THR A 114 6.85 3.54 -10.33
CA THR A 114 6.00 2.70 -11.19
C THR A 114 5.77 3.30 -12.58
N LYS A 115 5.83 4.63 -12.75
CA LYS A 115 5.65 5.35 -14.03
C LYS A 115 6.51 4.90 -15.22
N PRO A 116 7.83 4.62 -15.12
CA PRO A 116 8.61 4.21 -16.28
C PRO A 116 8.14 2.85 -16.83
N TYR A 117 7.64 1.96 -15.97
CA TYR A 117 7.08 0.66 -16.37
C TYR A 117 5.62 0.79 -16.82
N PHE A 118 4.84 1.64 -16.15
CA PHE A 118 3.48 1.96 -16.58
C PHE A 118 3.43 2.63 -17.95
N LYS A 119 4.45 3.37 -18.39
CA LYS A 119 4.42 4.00 -19.71
C LYS A 119 4.55 2.97 -20.84
N GLU A 120 5.39 1.94 -20.67
CA GLU A 120 5.46 0.80 -21.60
C GLU A 120 4.18 -0.07 -21.56
N ILE A 121 3.55 -0.22 -20.39
CA ILE A 121 2.29 -0.97 -20.24
C ILE A 121 1.05 -0.15 -20.69
N THR A 122 1.07 1.18 -20.57
CA THR A 122 -0.04 2.07 -20.97
C THR A 122 -0.06 2.30 -22.48
N GLU A 123 1.09 2.14 -23.15
CA GLU A 123 1.18 2.14 -24.61
C GLU A 123 0.97 0.73 -25.21
N ALA A 124 1.15 -0.34 -24.41
CA ALA A 124 0.74 -1.68 -24.79
C ALA A 124 -0.80 -1.77 -24.74
N LYS A 125 -1.44 -1.99 -25.89
CA LYS A 125 -2.84 -2.44 -25.91
C LYS A 125 -2.94 -3.67 -25.02
N LEU A 126 -3.90 -3.67 -24.07
CA LEU A 126 -4.26 -4.85 -23.27
C LEU A 126 -4.36 -6.05 -24.22
N GLN A 127 -3.73 -7.18 -23.88
CA GLN A 127 -3.91 -8.38 -24.69
C GLN A 127 -5.34 -8.88 -24.49
N THR A 128 -6.23 -8.50 -25.39
CA THR A 128 -7.59 -9.03 -25.50
C THR A 128 -7.67 -10.25 -26.43
N GLY A 129 -6.52 -10.84 -26.77
CA GLY A 129 -6.37 -11.96 -27.69
C GLY A 129 -5.82 -13.21 -27.02
N PRO A 130 -5.77 -14.35 -27.73
CA PRO A 130 -5.31 -15.61 -27.17
C PRO A 130 -3.88 -15.50 -26.64
N LEU A 131 -3.64 -16.07 -25.46
CA LEU A 131 -2.32 -16.12 -24.81
C LEU A 131 -1.26 -16.69 -25.78
N VAL A 132 -0.26 -15.87 -26.12
CA VAL A 132 0.86 -16.27 -27.01
C VAL A 132 2.10 -16.56 -26.17
N PHE A 133 2.57 -17.81 -26.22
CA PHE A 133 3.78 -18.23 -25.52
C PHE A 133 5.04 -17.77 -26.26
N ASN A 134 6.01 -17.25 -25.51
CA ASN A 134 7.35 -16.97 -26.04
C ASN A 134 8.17 -18.26 -26.04
N GLU A 135 8.15 -18.98 -27.16
CA GLU A 135 8.85 -20.25 -27.33
C GLU A 135 10.36 -20.16 -27.10
N ILE A 136 10.96 -19.01 -27.44
CA ILE A 136 12.39 -18.76 -27.26
C ILE A 136 12.71 -18.66 -25.77
N ALA A 137 11.94 -17.86 -25.02
CA ALA A 137 12.11 -17.73 -23.57
C ALA A 137 11.86 -19.05 -22.83
N LEU A 138 10.86 -19.83 -23.26
CA LEU A 138 10.58 -21.16 -22.73
C LEU A 138 11.73 -22.14 -22.96
N HIS A 139 12.29 -22.17 -24.17
CA HIS A 139 13.44 -23.02 -24.47
C HIS A 139 14.71 -22.59 -23.70
N ASP A 140 14.96 -21.28 -23.61
CA ASP A 140 16.16 -20.72 -22.97
C ASP A 140 16.11 -20.75 -21.43
N SER A 141 14.92 -20.99 -20.86
CA SER A 141 14.68 -21.10 -19.41
C SER A 141 15.41 -22.27 -18.72
N LYS A 142 15.94 -23.23 -19.49
CA LYS A 142 16.53 -24.50 -19.02
C LYS A 142 15.55 -25.39 -18.23
N MET A 143 14.26 -25.13 -18.32
CA MET A 143 13.21 -25.98 -17.76
C MET A 143 13.12 -27.29 -18.56
N THR A 144 12.83 -28.39 -17.87
CA THR A 144 12.49 -29.68 -18.49
C THR A 144 11.21 -29.56 -19.31
N GLU A 145 11.00 -30.46 -20.28
CA GLU A 145 9.74 -30.48 -21.07
C GLU A 145 8.49 -30.55 -20.19
N SER A 146 8.53 -31.37 -19.13
CA SER A 146 7.43 -31.47 -18.15
C SER A 146 7.15 -30.16 -17.41
N GLU A 147 8.19 -29.40 -17.07
CA GLU A 147 8.03 -28.09 -16.41
C GLU A 147 7.49 -27.04 -17.39
N GLN A 148 7.91 -27.09 -18.66
CA GLN A 148 7.38 -26.22 -19.71
C GLN A 148 5.91 -26.52 -20.00
N GLU A 149 5.51 -27.79 -20.05
CA GLU A 149 4.11 -28.19 -20.18
C GLU A 149 3.26 -27.75 -18.99
N PHE A 150 3.78 -27.94 -17.77
CA PHE A 150 3.14 -27.44 -16.55
C PHE A 150 2.94 -25.92 -16.60
N PHE A 151 3.98 -25.16 -16.97
CA PHE A 151 3.89 -23.71 -17.13
C PHE A 151 2.81 -23.32 -18.14
N ARG A 152 2.77 -23.96 -19.33
CA ARG A 152 1.74 -23.67 -20.34
C ARG A 152 0.33 -23.96 -19.82
N SER A 153 0.16 -25.06 -19.09
CA SER A 153 -1.11 -25.45 -18.50
C SER A 153 -1.57 -24.41 -17.49
N GLU A 154 -0.73 -24.04 -16.53
CA GLU A 154 -1.09 -23.08 -15.48
C GLU A 154 -1.35 -21.69 -16.06
N MET A 155 -0.52 -21.22 -17.00
CA MET A 155 -0.73 -19.92 -17.64
C MET A 155 -2.04 -19.89 -18.43
N LYS A 156 -2.37 -20.93 -19.19
CA LYS A 156 -3.67 -21.02 -19.89
C LYS A 156 -4.83 -21.04 -18.91
N LYS A 157 -4.70 -21.74 -17.79
CA LYS A 157 -5.75 -21.85 -16.77
C LYS A 157 -6.06 -20.49 -16.15
N TYR A 158 -5.05 -19.74 -15.71
CA TYR A 158 -5.26 -18.45 -15.06
C TYR A 158 -5.48 -17.30 -16.03
N HIS A 159 -4.97 -17.36 -17.27
CA HIS A 159 -5.26 -16.33 -18.27
C HIS A 159 -6.77 -16.25 -18.58
N LYS A 160 -7.51 -17.36 -18.51
CA LYS A 160 -8.97 -17.34 -18.67
C LYS A 160 -9.68 -16.46 -17.65
N ASN A 161 -9.16 -16.40 -16.42
CA ASN A 161 -9.70 -15.54 -15.37
C ASN A 161 -9.49 -14.06 -15.74
N TYR A 162 -8.34 -13.73 -16.32
CA TYR A 162 -8.06 -12.40 -16.84
C TYR A 162 -8.89 -12.05 -18.09
N GLU A 163 -9.09 -13.00 -19.01
CA GLU A 163 -9.98 -12.84 -20.17
C GLU A 163 -11.41 -12.50 -19.73
N TYR A 164 -11.95 -13.20 -18.73
CA TYR A 164 -13.24 -12.85 -18.14
C TYR A 164 -13.29 -11.38 -17.69
N LEU A 165 -12.27 -10.90 -16.96
CA LEU A 165 -12.20 -9.50 -16.50
C LEU A 165 -12.10 -8.50 -17.66
N CYS A 166 -11.52 -8.86 -18.80
CA CYS A 166 -11.55 -8.00 -19.99
C CYS A 166 -12.99 -7.75 -20.47
N ASP A 167 -13.84 -8.77 -20.39
CA ASP A 167 -15.19 -8.80 -20.97
C ASP A 167 -16.30 -8.30 -20.03
N VAL A 168 -15.99 -8.02 -18.76
CA VAL A 168 -16.93 -7.48 -17.76
C VAL A 168 -17.60 -6.17 -18.22
N ASP A 169 -18.86 -5.95 -17.82
CA ASP A 169 -19.61 -4.73 -18.18
C ASP A 169 -18.92 -3.44 -17.68
N SER A 170 -19.00 -2.40 -18.51
CA SER A 170 -18.62 -1.03 -18.18
C SER A 170 -19.21 -0.48 -16.87
N GLU A 171 -20.43 -0.87 -16.49
CA GLU A 171 -21.06 -0.41 -15.24
C GLU A 171 -20.27 -0.88 -14.02
N ILE A 172 -19.89 -2.16 -13.99
CA ILE A 172 -19.07 -2.74 -12.92
C ILE A 172 -17.69 -2.09 -12.90
N LYS A 173 -17.08 -1.90 -14.08
CA LYS A 173 -15.77 -1.23 -14.21
C LYS A 173 -15.77 0.17 -13.60
N LEU A 174 -16.88 0.91 -13.69
CA LEU A 174 -17.01 2.25 -13.11
C LEU A 174 -17.24 2.24 -11.60
N MET A 175 -17.83 1.18 -11.04
CA MET A 175 -17.98 1.03 -9.58
C MET A 175 -16.66 0.71 -8.87
N LEU A 176 -15.69 0.18 -9.60
CA LEU A 176 -14.41 -0.29 -9.07
C LEU A 176 -13.30 0.73 -9.38
N PRO A 177 -12.89 1.57 -8.41
CA PRO A 177 -12.09 2.76 -8.68
C PRO A 177 -10.70 2.48 -9.28
N THR A 178 -10.12 1.30 -9.03
CA THR A 178 -8.79 0.90 -9.51
C THR A 178 -8.81 -0.05 -10.70
N TYR A 179 -9.98 -0.41 -11.22
CA TYR A 179 -10.13 -1.50 -12.20
C TYR A 179 -9.21 -1.40 -13.42
N SER A 180 -9.17 -0.22 -14.05
CA SER A 180 -8.34 0.01 -15.25
C SER A 180 -6.84 -0.13 -14.95
N GLU A 181 -6.41 0.29 -13.77
CA GLU A 181 -5.00 0.15 -13.35
C GLU A 181 -4.69 -1.29 -12.99
N ASP A 182 -5.58 -1.97 -12.27
CA ASP A 182 -5.44 -3.39 -11.90
C ASP A 182 -5.31 -4.27 -13.13
N MET A 183 -6.15 -4.07 -14.14
CA MET A 183 -6.08 -4.81 -15.41
C MET A 183 -4.72 -4.65 -16.10
N LYS A 184 -4.14 -3.44 -16.10
CA LYS A 184 -2.80 -3.20 -16.66
C LYS A 184 -1.71 -3.92 -15.87
N VAL A 185 -1.82 -3.93 -14.54
CA VAL A 185 -0.87 -4.64 -13.68
C VAL A 185 -0.94 -6.14 -13.92
N MET A 186 -2.16 -6.71 -13.98
CA MET A 186 -2.36 -8.12 -14.30
C MET A 186 -1.79 -8.49 -15.68
N ASP A 187 -2.07 -7.69 -16.72
CA ASP A 187 -1.48 -7.85 -18.07
C ASP A 187 0.06 -7.85 -18.01
N GLY A 188 0.62 -6.91 -17.23
CA GLY A 188 2.06 -6.82 -17.00
C GLY A 188 2.65 -8.07 -16.37
N ILE A 189 2.00 -8.63 -15.33
CA ILE A 189 2.44 -9.88 -14.70
C ILE A 189 2.42 -11.02 -15.70
N PHE A 190 1.34 -11.17 -16.48
CA PHE A 190 1.24 -12.22 -17.50
C PHE A 190 2.34 -12.08 -18.56
N ARG A 191 2.60 -10.88 -19.08
CA ARG A 191 3.67 -10.64 -20.06
C ARG A 191 5.04 -10.98 -19.50
N GLU A 192 5.32 -10.59 -18.27
CA GLU A 192 6.60 -10.87 -17.64
C GLU A 192 6.79 -12.38 -17.46
N LEU A 193 5.76 -13.11 -17.01
CA LEU A 193 5.81 -14.56 -16.92
C LEU A 193 6.03 -15.23 -18.27
N LEU A 194 5.43 -14.72 -19.35
CA LEU A 194 5.64 -15.24 -20.70
C LEU A 194 7.09 -15.02 -21.17
N ASN A 195 7.74 -13.94 -20.76
CA ASN A 195 9.13 -13.63 -21.12
C ASN A 195 10.15 -14.24 -20.15
N ALA A 196 9.75 -14.57 -18.93
CA ALA A 196 10.58 -15.16 -17.89
C ALA A 196 9.85 -16.31 -17.16
N PRO A 197 9.66 -17.48 -17.82
CA PRO A 197 8.87 -18.60 -17.27
C PRO A 197 9.35 -19.11 -15.90
N VAL A 198 10.65 -18.98 -15.62
CA VAL A 198 11.26 -19.36 -14.33
C VAL A 198 10.72 -18.59 -13.13
N GLN A 199 10.08 -17.44 -13.36
CA GLN A 199 9.49 -16.61 -12.29
C GLN A 199 8.09 -17.07 -11.87
N LEU A 200 7.55 -18.16 -12.44
CA LEU A 200 6.22 -18.67 -12.10
C LEU A 200 6.01 -18.83 -10.58
N LEU A 201 7.04 -19.28 -9.85
CA LEU A 201 6.98 -19.42 -8.39
C LEU A 201 6.86 -18.08 -7.67
N SER A 202 7.51 -17.03 -8.18
CA SER A 202 7.42 -15.67 -7.64
C SER A 202 6.04 -15.05 -7.83
N ALA A 203 5.26 -15.54 -8.81
CA ALA A 203 3.89 -15.12 -9.10
C ALA A 203 2.84 -16.03 -8.47
N SER A 204 3.20 -16.89 -7.51
CA SER A 204 2.25 -17.82 -6.89
C SER A 204 1.09 -17.11 -6.17
N ASP A 205 1.39 -16.09 -5.35
CA ASP A 205 0.36 -15.30 -4.67
C ASP A 205 -0.66 -14.72 -5.67
N PHE A 206 -0.15 -14.11 -6.76
CA PHE A 206 -0.96 -13.61 -7.85
C PHE A 206 -1.87 -14.68 -8.47
N LEU A 207 -1.29 -15.79 -8.92
CA LEU A 207 -2.01 -16.81 -9.70
C LEU A 207 -3.03 -17.57 -8.85
N TYR A 208 -2.70 -17.92 -7.62
CA TYR A 208 -3.50 -18.83 -6.80
C TYR A 208 -4.43 -18.11 -5.81
N GLN A 209 -4.19 -16.83 -5.52
CA GLN A 209 -4.95 -16.09 -4.52
C GLN A 209 -5.50 -14.77 -5.07
N ASP A 210 -4.64 -13.81 -5.41
CA ASP A 210 -5.10 -12.45 -5.69
C ASP A 210 -5.96 -12.35 -6.96
N LEU A 211 -5.59 -13.02 -8.06
CA LEU A 211 -6.40 -13.04 -9.29
C LEU A 211 -7.73 -13.78 -9.11
N PRO A 212 -7.79 -15.00 -8.56
CA PRO A 212 -9.05 -15.67 -8.25
C PRO A 212 -9.97 -14.88 -7.31
N ASP A 213 -9.42 -14.25 -6.28
CA ASP A 213 -10.19 -13.43 -5.33
C ASP A 213 -10.77 -12.19 -6.02
N TYR A 214 -9.98 -11.55 -6.89
CA TYR A 214 -10.44 -10.40 -7.69
C TYR A 214 -11.61 -10.80 -8.59
N VAL A 215 -11.49 -11.90 -9.33
CA VAL A 215 -12.56 -12.43 -10.19
C VAL A 215 -13.83 -12.73 -9.38
N SER A 216 -13.67 -13.36 -8.21
CA SER A 216 -14.80 -13.72 -7.36
C SER A 216 -15.57 -12.48 -6.87
N LEU A 217 -14.88 -11.39 -6.54
CA LEU A 217 -15.51 -10.13 -6.14
C LEU A 217 -16.22 -9.44 -7.30
N VAL A 218 -15.65 -9.48 -8.50
CA VAL A 218 -16.26 -8.94 -9.71
C VAL A 218 -17.53 -9.73 -10.07
N GLN A 219 -17.46 -11.07 -10.03
CA GLN A 219 -18.63 -11.93 -10.23
C GLN A 219 -19.71 -11.72 -9.17
N ALA A 220 -19.33 -11.56 -7.91
CA ALA A 220 -20.28 -11.23 -6.85
C ALA A 220 -20.99 -9.89 -7.11
N THR A 221 -20.26 -8.91 -7.63
CA THR A 221 -20.82 -7.60 -8.00
C THR A 221 -21.79 -7.73 -9.16
N GLU A 222 -21.41 -8.45 -10.22
CA GLU A 222 -22.25 -8.74 -11.39
C GLU A 222 -23.56 -9.42 -10.96
N ASN A 223 -23.48 -10.49 -10.17
CA ASN A 223 -24.65 -11.20 -9.65
C ASN A 223 -25.59 -10.31 -8.84
N VAL A 224 -25.06 -9.40 -8.02
CA VAL A 224 -25.88 -8.48 -7.24
C VAL A 224 -26.54 -7.40 -8.11
N LEU A 225 -25.87 -6.95 -9.17
CA LEU A 225 -26.44 -5.98 -10.11
C LEU A 225 -27.54 -6.59 -10.96
N ASP A 226 -27.37 -7.84 -11.39
CA ASP A 226 -28.36 -8.59 -12.17
C ASP A 226 -29.59 -9.02 -11.34
N ASN A 227 -29.47 -9.03 -10.02
CA ASN A 227 -30.58 -9.35 -9.12
C ASN A 227 -31.64 -8.23 -9.10
N VAL A 228 -32.85 -8.57 -9.57
CA VAL A 228 -34.02 -7.68 -9.61
C VAL A 228 -34.49 -7.26 -8.20
N VAL A 229 -34.31 -8.13 -7.21
CA VAL A 229 -34.68 -7.86 -5.81
C VAL A 229 -33.41 -7.90 -4.98
N LYS A 230 -32.96 -6.73 -4.52
CA LYS A 230 -31.74 -6.58 -3.70
C LYS A 230 -32.09 -6.70 -2.22
N SER A 231 -31.52 -7.70 -1.57
CA SER A 231 -31.57 -7.85 -0.11
C SER A 231 -30.67 -6.82 0.58
N ASP A 232 -30.80 -6.69 1.90
CA ASP A 232 -29.90 -5.83 2.68
C ASP A 232 -28.48 -6.39 2.77
N ASP A 233 -28.30 -7.69 2.58
CA ASP A 233 -26.97 -8.31 2.51
C ASP A 233 -26.29 -8.04 1.16
N ASP A 234 -27.06 -7.98 0.06
CA ASP A 234 -26.54 -7.57 -1.25
C ASP A 234 -25.97 -6.14 -1.24
N LYS A 235 -26.63 -5.23 -0.50
CA LYS A 235 -26.14 -3.85 -0.32
C LYS A 235 -24.83 -3.79 0.46
N LYS A 236 -24.64 -4.67 1.45
CA LYS A 236 -23.37 -4.77 2.18
C LYS A 236 -22.27 -5.31 1.29
N VAL A 237 -22.56 -6.30 0.45
CA VAL A 237 -21.60 -6.82 -0.54
C VAL A 237 -21.12 -5.69 -1.45
N LEU A 238 -22.03 -4.91 -2.03
CA LEU A 238 -21.65 -3.76 -2.88
C LEU A 238 -20.86 -2.67 -2.13
N ALA A 239 -21.11 -2.48 -0.84
CA ALA A 239 -20.37 -1.51 -0.03
C ALA A 239 -18.94 -1.98 0.30
N ASP A 240 -18.74 -3.28 0.54
CA ASP A 240 -17.47 -3.85 0.98
C ASP A 240 -16.52 -4.21 -0.19
N VAL A 241 -17.07 -4.46 -1.38
CA VAL A 241 -16.28 -4.88 -2.56
C VAL A 241 -15.18 -3.87 -2.93
N PRO A 242 -15.45 -2.55 -3.02
CA PRO A 242 -14.41 -1.58 -3.38
C PRO A 242 -13.20 -1.60 -2.44
N ASP A 243 -13.42 -1.75 -1.14
CA ASP A 243 -12.34 -1.81 -0.14
C ASP A 243 -11.51 -3.10 -0.26
N LYS A 244 -12.18 -4.24 -0.51
CA LYS A 244 -11.51 -5.51 -0.75
C LYS A 244 -10.69 -5.49 -2.05
N ILE A 245 -11.24 -4.92 -3.12
CA ILE A 245 -10.53 -4.74 -4.38
C ILE A 245 -9.34 -3.79 -4.22
N ALA A 246 -9.47 -2.71 -3.45
CA ALA A 246 -8.34 -1.82 -3.16
C ALA A 246 -7.21 -2.54 -2.39
N LEU A 247 -7.55 -3.47 -1.50
CA LEU A 247 -6.55 -4.31 -0.81
C LEU A 247 -5.85 -5.26 -1.78
N ILE A 248 -6.60 -5.94 -2.64
CA ILE A 248 -6.03 -6.85 -3.66
C ILE A 248 -5.16 -6.04 -4.64
N SER A 249 -5.60 -4.87 -5.09
CA SER A 249 -4.85 -3.95 -5.95
C SER A 249 -3.44 -3.66 -5.40
N GLN A 250 -3.32 -3.43 -4.08
CA GLN A 250 -2.02 -3.24 -3.44
C GLN A 250 -1.14 -4.49 -3.46
N ASN A 251 -1.73 -5.69 -3.45
CA ASN A 251 -0.99 -6.93 -3.57
C ASN A 251 -0.55 -7.19 -5.01
N LEU A 252 -1.42 -6.95 -5.99
CA LEU A 252 -1.08 -7.04 -7.42
C LEU A 252 0.14 -6.18 -7.77
N GLN A 253 0.22 -4.96 -7.22
CA GLN A 253 1.39 -4.11 -7.42
C GLN A 253 2.67 -4.74 -6.85
N LYS A 254 2.60 -5.34 -5.66
CA LYS A 254 3.76 -6.03 -5.05
C LYS A 254 4.15 -7.26 -5.85
N ASP A 255 3.20 -8.00 -6.39
CA ASP A 255 3.48 -9.19 -7.18
C ASP A 255 4.10 -8.82 -8.52
N PHE A 256 3.61 -7.78 -9.18
CA PHE A 256 4.28 -7.22 -10.35
C PHE A 256 5.71 -6.77 -10.03
N GLU A 257 5.93 -6.18 -8.86
CA GLU A 257 7.29 -5.87 -8.39
C GLU A 257 8.13 -7.14 -8.24
N LYS A 258 7.66 -8.18 -7.55
CA LYS A 258 8.41 -9.45 -7.35
C LYS A 258 8.80 -10.10 -8.67
N VAL A 259 7.90 -10.09 -9.64
CA VAL A 259 8.07 -10.76 -10.93
C VAL A 259 9.07 -9.94 -11.78
N THR A 260 8.96 -8.61 -11.83
CA THR A 260 9.93 -7.75 -12.54
C THR A 260 11.31 -7.58 -11.88
N ASP A 261 11.56 -8.14 -10.70
CA ASP A 261 12.81 -7.91 -9.96
C ASP A 261 14.07 -8.36 -10.71
N SER A 262 14.02 -9.46 -11.48
CA SER A 262 15.20 -9.91 -12.22
C SER A 262 15.55 -8.99 -13.39
N GLU A 263 14.55 -8.44 -14.09
CA GLU A 263 14.77 -7.41 -15.12
C GLU A 263 15.34 -6.14 -14.51
N ARG A 264 14.83 -5.73 -13.34
CA ARG A 264 15.35 -4.56 -12.61
C ARG A 264 16.80 -4.71 -12.21
N GLU A 265 17.21 -5.89 -11.75
CA GLU A 265 18.62 -6.15 -11.44
C GLU A 265 19.51 -6.24 -12.69
N ALA A 266 19.00 -6.76 -13.81
CA ALA A 266 19.70 -6.77 -15.08
C ALA A 266 19.92 -5.35 -15.63
N LEU A 267 18.88 -4.51 -15.63
CA LEU A 267 18.94 -3.10 -16.04
C LEU A 267 19.89 -2.28 -15.14
N LYS A 268 19.86 -2.48 -13.83
CA LYS A 268 20.82 -1.84 -12.90
C LYS A 268 22.26 -2.22 -13.22
N LYS A 269 22.54 -3.48 -13.60
CA LYS A 269 23.88 -3.92 -14.00
C LYS A 269 24.32 -3.25 -15.31
N GLN A 270 23.44 -3.16 -16.31
CA GLN A 270 23.73 -2.49 -17.57
C GLN A 270 23.98 -0.98 -17.38
N LEU A 271 23.15 -0.29 -16.60
CA LEU A 271 23.33 1.13 -16.28
C LEU A 271 24.67 1.39 -15.59
N LYS A 272 25.07 0.54 -14.64
CA LYS A 272 26.39 0.61 -14.01
C LYS A 272 27.51 0.43 -15.04
N GLN A 273 27.40 -0.55 -15.94
CA GLN A 273 28.41 -0.75 -17.00
C GLN A 273 28.53 0.47 -17.93
N VAL A 274 27.40 1.05 -18.35
CA VAL A 274 27.38 2.26 -19.19
C VAL A 274 28.00 3.45 -18.48
N GLN A 275 27.71 3.65 -17.19
CA GLN A 275 28.35 4.69 -16.37
C GLN A 275 29.87 4.46 -16.25
N THR A 276 30.28 3.21 -16.02
CA THR A 276 31.71 2.86 -15.93
C THR A 276 32.46 3.12 -17.24
N ILE A 277 31.83 2.88 -18.39
CA ILE A 277 32.40 3.20 -19.72
C ILE A 277 32.49 4.71 -19.93
N ARG A 278 31.45 5.45 -19.53
CA ARG A 278 31.42 6.91 -19.64
C ARG A 278 32.50 7.59 -18.81
N ASP A 279 32.74 7.09 -17.60
CA ASP A 279 33.73 7.63 -16.67
C ASP A 279 35.17 7.27 -17.06
N ARG A 280 35.37 6.21 -17.86
CA ARG A 280 36.68 5.88 -18.46
C ARG A 280 37.04 6.69 -19.70
N ASN A 281 36.05 7.31 -20.34
CA ASN A 281 36.23 8.10 -21.56
C ASN A 281 36.24 9.62 -21.31
N LYS A 282 36.31 10.04 -20.04
CA LYS A 282 36.56 11.41 -19.60
C LYS A 282 37.95 11.53 -18.99
#